data_AF-A0A6B0XH58-F1
#
_entry.id   AF-A0A6B0XH58-F1
#
_cell.length_a   1.000
_cell.length_b   1.000
_cell.length_c   1.000
_cell.angle_alpha   90.00
_cell.angle_beta   90.00
_cell.angle_gamma   90.00
#
_symmetry.space_group_name_H-M   'P 1'
#
loop_
_entity.id
_entity.type
_entity.pdbx_description
1 polymer ?
#
loop_
_entity_poly.entity_id
_entity_poly.type
_entity_poly.pdbx_seq_one_letter_code
_entity_poly.pdbx_strand_id
1 'polypeptide(L)'
;MAPPGGRAGDDPAARDNGPRVDPRILVEEYGLTPAEGDVAAALAEGRTVSEIAATTGRKESTVRWHVKNLHSKLDVHRQVDVVRLVLLSATAASQAG
;
A
#
# COMPACT_ATOMS: atom_id res chain seq x y z
N MET A 1 24.49 -14.32 1.69
CA MET A 1 23.54 -13.50 2.47
C MET A 1 23.47 -12.15 1.81
N ALA A 2 22.42 -11.89 1.04
CA ALA A 2 22.19 -10.62 0.33
C ALA A 2 20.79 -10.11 0.75
N PRO A 3 20.61 -8.81 1.04
CA PRO A 3 19.27 -8.28 1.28
C PRO A 3 18.47 -8.33 -0.04
N PRO A 4 17.26 -8.91 -0.07
CA PRO A 4 16.43 -8.85 -1.26
C PRO A 4 15.71 -7.50 -1.37
N GLY A 5 16.18 -6.64 -2.28
CA GLY A 5 15.35 -5.65 -2.96
C GLY A 5 15.04 -4.36 -2.22
N GLY A 6 16.07 -3.58 -1.86
CA GLY A 6 15.95 -2.13 -1.70
C GLY A 6 16.69 -1.46 -2.86
N ARG A 7 16.01 -0.66 -3.69
CA ARG A 7 16.73 0.18 -4.65
C ARG A 7 17.57 1.18 -3.84
N ALA A 8 18.89 1.11 -4.00
CA ALA A 8 19.82 2.09 -3.45
C ALA A 8 19.52 3.46 -4.09
N GLY A 9 18.91 4.37 -3.34
CA GLY A 9 18.58 5.72 -3.82
C GLY A 9 17.40 6.40 -3.12
N ASP A 10 16.68 5.71 -2.23
CA ASP A 10 15.52 6.27 -1.54
C ASP A 10 15.91 6.85 -0.17
N ASP A 11 16.15 8.16 -0.08
CA ASP A 11 16.09 8.87 1.21
C ASP A 11 14.66 8.77 1.79
N PRO A 12 14.47 8.11 2.96
CA PRO A 12 13.13 7.83 3.51
C PRO A 12 12.43 9.08 4.05
N ALA A 13 13.18 10.14 4.35
CA ALA A 13 12.64 11.36 4.94
C ALA A 13 11.97 12.31 3.92
N ALA A 14 12.14 12.08 2.60
CA ALA A 14 11.67 13.00 1.56
C ALA A 14 10.35 12.59 0.88
N ARG A 15 9.76 11.44 1.25
CA ARG A 15 8.63 10.82 0.53
C ARG A 15 7.24 10.96 1.17
N ASP A 16 7.10 11.70 2.27
CA ASP A 16 5.79 11.97 2.92
C ASP A 16 4.93 12.99 2.16
N ASN A 17 4.81 12.85 0.83
CA ASN A 17 4.00 13.73 -0.02
C ASN A 17 3.04 12.99 -0.96
N GLY A 18 2.88 11.67 -0.77
CA GLY A 18 1.80 10.92 -1.42
C GLY A 18 0.45 11.33 -0.84
N PRO A 19 -0.63 11.32 -1.64
CA PRO A 19 -1.97 11.61 -1.12
C PRO A 19 -2.34 10.59 -0.05
N ARG A 20 -2.75 11.08 1.13
CA ARG A 20 -3.19 10.24 2.24
C ARG A 20 -4.56 9.67 1.92
N VAL A 21 -4.66 8.35 1.89
CA VAL A 21 -5.90 7.62 1.60
C VAL A 21 -6.39 6.98 2.90
N ASP A 22 -7.66 7.19 3.25
CA ASP A 22 -8.25 6.50 4.41
C ASP A 22 -8.39 5.00 4.10
N PRO A 23 -7.72 4.11 4.85
CA PRO A 23 -7.81 2.66 4.66
C PRO A 23 -9.25 2.12 4.72
N ARG A 24 -10.16 2.79 5.44
CA ARG A 24 -11.55 2.36 5.59
C ARG A 24 -12.32 2.37 4.29
N ILE A 25 -12.06 3.39 3.45
CA ILE A 25 -12.68 3.48 2.12
C ILE A 25 -12.29 2.26 1.29
N LEU A 26 -11.01 1.87 1.33
CA LEU A 26 -10.50 0.73 0.58
C LEU A 26 -11.06 -0.60 1.11
N VAL A 27 -11.27 -0.70 2.42
CA VAL A 27 -11.91 -1.86 3.06
C VAL A 27 -13.35 -2.02 2.56
N GLU A 28 -14.12 -0.94 2.54
CA GLU A 28 -15.52 -0.97 2.14
C GLU A 28 -15.70 -1.15 0.63
N GLU A 29 -14.90 -0.45 -0.18
CA GLU A 29 -15.02 -0.45 -1.65
C GLU A 29 -14.54 -1.76 -2.28
N TYR A 30 -13.49 -2.37 -1.72
CA TYR A 30 -12.85 -3.55 -2.30
C TYR A 30 -12.97 -4.82 -1.44
N GLY A 31 -13.70 -4.78 -0.32
CA GLY A 31 -13.82 -5.94 0.58
C GLY A 31 -12.48 -6.38 1.19
N LEU A 32 -11.59 -5.41 1.43
CA LEU A 32 -10.30 -5.68 2.05
C LEU A 32 -10.46 -5.92 3.55
N THR A 33 -9.53 -6.65 4.14
CA THR A 33 -9.38 -6.66 5.60
C THR A 33 -8.74 -5.35 6.06
N PRO A 34 -8.90 -4.94 7.33
CA PRO A 34 -8.26 -3.73 7.86
C PRO A 34 -6.74 -3.71 7.60
N ALA A 35 -6.05 -4.84 7.77
CA ALA A 35 -4.62 -4.94 7.52
C ALA A 35 -4.25 -4.80 6.04
N GLU A 36 -5.11 -5.26 5.12
CA GLU A 36 -4.92 -5.08 3.68
C GLU A 36 -5.17 -3.62 3.27
N GLY A 37 -6.18 -2.96 3.85
CA GLY A 37 -6.42 -1.53 3.67
C GLY A 37 -5.23 -0.68 4.11
N ASP A 38 -4.66 -0.98 5.29
CA ASP A 38 -3.47 -0.28 5.80
C ASP A 38 -2.28 -0.42 4.85
N VAL A 39 -2.04 -1.64 4.34
CA VAL A 39 -0.94 -1.91 3.40
C VAL A 39 -1.20 -1.20 2.07
N ALA A 40 -2.43 -1.25 1.54
CA ALA A 40 -2.79 -0.60 0.29
C ALA A 40 -2.64 0.93 0.36
N ALA A 41 -3.08 1.55 1.45
CA ALA A 41 -2.89 2.99 1.70
C ALA A 41 -1.41 3.36 1.79
N ALA A 42 -0.62 2.61 2.55
CA ALA A 42 0.80 2.86 2.69
C ALA A 42 1.57 2.70 1.36
N LEU A 43 1.17 1.75 0.51
CA LEU A 43 1.72 1.63 -0.84
C LEU A 43 1.37 2.85 -1.71
N ALA A 44 0.16 3.40 -1.58
CA ALA A 44 -0.25 4.61 -2.30
C ALA A 44 0.43 5.88 -1.81
N GLU A 45 0.82 5.92 -0.53
CA GLU A 45 1.72 6.94 0.04
C GLU A 45 3.16 6.82 -0.50
N GLY A 46 3.48 5.79 -1.29
CA GLY A 46 4.80 5.56 -1.85
C GLY A 46 5.73 4.78 -0.92
N ARG A 47 5.23 4.23 0.19
CA ARG A 47 6.05 3.41 1.09
C ARG A 47 6.39 2.08 0.46
N THR A 48 7.62 1.64 0.69
CA THR A 48 8.11 0.32 0.33
C THR A 48 7.66 -0.74 1.34
N VAL A 49 7.71 -2.01 0.94
CA VAL A 49 7.40 -3.14 1.82
C VAL A 49 8.24 -3.15 3.10
N SER A 50 9.51 -2.74 3.02
CA SER A 50 10.42 -2.69 4.17
C SER A 50 10.03 -1.58 5.14
N GLU A 51 9.65 -0.40 4.63
CA GLU A 51 9.16 0.70 5.45
C GLU A 51 7.84 0.35 6.13
N ILE A 52 6.90 -0.24 5.39
CA ILE A 52 5.62 -0.70 5.96
C ILE A 52 5.86 -1.72 7.08
N ALA A 53 6.80 -2.66 6.87
CA ALA A 53 7.19 -3.64 7.87
C ALA A 53 7.75 -2.95 9.12
N ALA A 54 8.67 -2.00 8.94
CA ALA A 54 9.27 -1.23 10.03
C ALA A 54 8.24 -0.41 10.81
N THR A 55 7.33 0.30 10.12
CA THR A 55 6.34 1.17 10.77
C THR A 55 5.22 0.40 11.45
N THR A 56 4.88 -0.79 10.95
CA THR A 56 3.82 -1.64 11.54
C THR A 56 4.34 -2.69 12.53
N GLY A 57 5.66 -2.80 12.71
CA GLY A 57 6.29 -3.85 13.51
C GLY A 57 6.10 -5.26 12.95
N ARG A 58 5.69 -5.40 11.68
CA ARG A 58 5.45 -6.68 11.00
C ARG A 58 6.71 -7.15 10.28
N LYS A 59 6.83 -8.46 10.03
CA LYS A 59 7.88 -8.97 9.16
C LYS A 59 7.59 -8.60 7.70
N GLU A 60 8.63 -8.31 6.92
CA GLU A 60 8.48 -8.05 5.48
C GLU A 60 7.74 -9.19 4.75
N SER A 61 7.97 -10.44 5.15
CA SER A 61 7.26 -11.60 4.59
C SER A 61 5.74 -11.51 4.79
N THR A 62 5.29 -10.97 5.92
CA THR A 62 3.88 -10.76 6.23
C THR A 62 3.33 -9.62 5.37
N VAL A 63 4.08 -8.53 5.20
CA VAL A 63 3.68 -7.44 4.31
C VAL A 63 3.58 -7.92 2.86
N ARG A 64 4.57 -8.67 2.37
CA ARG A 64 4.52 -9.29 1.02
C ARG A 64 3.32 -10.23 0.86
N TRP A 65 2.94 -10.96 1.91
CA TRP A 65 1.74 -11.79 1.90
C TRP A 65 0.47 -10.95 1.75
N HIS A 66 0.34 -9.83 2.47
CA HIS A 66 -0.77 -8.89 2.28
C HIS A 66 -0.80 -8.33 0.85
N VAL A 67 0.35 -7.94 0.29
CA VAL A 67 0.43 -7.46 -1.12
C VAL A 67 -0.03 -8.54 -2.10
N LYS A 68 0.33 -9.80 -1.86
CA LYS A 68 -0.13 -10.92 -2.69
C LYS A 68 -1.65 -11.11 -2.59
N ASN A 69 -2.23 -10.98 -1.41
CA ASN A 69 -3.68 -11.05 -1.25
C ASN A 69 -4.38 -9.87 -1.91
N LEU A 70 -3.81 -8.66 -1.84
CA LEU A 70 -4.30 -7.48 -2.55
C LEU A 70 -4.36 -7.75 -4.06
N HIS A 71 -3.31 -8.33 -4.64
CA HIS A 71 -3.31 -8.73 -6.05
C HIS A 71 -4.47 -9.67 -6.39
N SER A 72 -4.71 -10.69 -5.56
CA SER A 72 -5.83 -11.62 -5.75
C SER A 72 -7.20 -10.97 -5.56
N LYS A 73 -7.36 -10.05 -4.60
CA LYS A 73 -8.64 -9.41 -4.28
C LYS A 73 -9.01 -8.30 -5.25
N LEU A 74 -8.02 -7.57 -5.75
CA LEU A 74 -8.20 -6.45 -6.67
C LEU A 74 -8.08 -6.87 -8.15
N ASP A 75 -7.84 -8.16 -8.41
CA ASP A 75 -7.60 -8.72 -9.74
C ASP A 75 -6.49 -7.98 -10.52
N VAL A 76 -5.36 -7.76 -9.85
CA VAL A 76 -4.19 -7.07 -10.43
C VAL A 76 -2.92 -7.87 -10.27
N HIS A 77 -1.96 -7.64 -11.16
CA HIS A 77 -0.69 -8.38 -11.18
C HIS A 77 0.52 -7.57 -10.74
N ARG A 78 0.42 -6.23 -10.68
CA ARG A 78 1.54 -5.36 -10.30
C ARG A 78 1.16 -4.43 -9.16
N GLN A 79 2.13 -4.15 -8.29
CA GLN A 79 1.98 -3.19 -7.19
C GLN A 79 1.55 -1.80 -7.68
N VAL A 80 2.04 -1.36 -8.84
CA VAL A 80 1.64 -0.08 -9.44
C VAL A 80 0.15 -0.04 -9.81
N ASP A 81 -0.44 -1.18 -10.14
CA ASP A 81 -1.87 -1.29 -10.46
C ASP A 81 -2.71 -1.18 -9.17
N VAL A 82 -2.26 -1.76 -8.06
CA VAL A 82 -2.85 -1.55 -6.71
C VAL A 82 -2.84 -0.07 -6.35
N VAL A 83 -1.67 0.58 -6.46
CA VAL A 83 -1.53 2.02 -6.16
C VAL A 83 -2.49 2.84 -7.01
N ARG A 84 -2.58 2.55 -8.32
CA ARG A 84 -3.49 3.27 -9.21
C ARG A 84 -4.96 3.15 -8.79
N LEU A 85 -5.41 1.95 -8.42
CA LEU A 85 -6.78 1.73 -7.94
C LEU A 85 -7.06 2.50 -6.66
N VAL A 86 -6.14 2.42 -5.68
CA VAL A 86 -6.25 3.13 -4.40
C VAL A 86 -6.36 4.64 -4.60
N LEU A 87 -5.54 5.21 -5.49
CA LEU A 87 -5.58 6.64 -5.80
C LEU A 87 -6.90 7.06 -6.48
N LEU A 88 -7.43 6.24 -7.38
CA LEU A 88 -8.72 6.49 -8.03
C LEU A 88 -9.86 6.52 -7.00
N SER A 89 -9.90 5.54 -6.11
CA SER A 89 -10.89 5.48 -5.01
C SER A 89 -10.79 6.69 -4.07
N ALA A 90 -9.57 7.11 -3.71
CA ALA A 90 -9.36 8.30 -2.88
C ALA A 90 -9.90 9.58 -3.53
N THR A 91 -9.71 9.74 -4.85
CA THR A 91 -10.26 10.88 -5.58
C THR A 91 -11.78 10.84 -5.68
N ALA A 92 -12.38 9.65 -5.83
CA ALA A 92 -13.83 9.49 -5.86
C ALA A 92 -14.46 9.83 -4.50
N ALA A 93 -13.86 9.39 -3.40
CA ALA A 93 -14.31 9.71 -2.06
C ALA A 93 -14.16 11.20 -1.71
N SER A 94 -13.12 11.86 -2.24
CA SER A 94 -12.90 13.30 -2.05
C SER A 94 -13.92 14.19 -2.78
N GLN A 95 -14.67 13.66 -3.74
CA GLN A 95 -15.72 14.38 -4.48
C GLN A 95 -17.15 14.09 -3.98
N ALA A 96 -17.29 13.17 -3.02
CA ALA A 96 -18.59 12.75 -2.49
C ALA A 96 -19.06 13.56 -1.26
N GLY A 97 -18.47 14.72 -0.99
CA GLY A 97 -18.84 15.65 0.10
C GLY A 97 -19.10 17.05 -0.40
#